data_AF-A0A6G3XP41-F1
#
_entry.id   AF-A0A6G3XP41-F1
#
_cell.length_a   1.000
_cell.length_b   1.000
_cell.length_c   1.000
_cell.angle_alpha   90.00
_cell.angle_beta   90.00
_cell.angle_gamma   90.00
#
_symmetry.space_group_name_H-M   'P 1'
#
loop_
_entity.id
_entity.type
_entity.pdbx_description
1 polymer ?
#
loop_
_entity_poly.entity_id
_entity_poly.type
_entity_poly.pdbx_seq_one_letter_code
_entity_poly.pdbx_strand_id
1 'polypeptide(L)'
;DDVHAVIQTLGAGPVEMFASSGGAVTALALVARHPGDVTTLVAHEPPLITLTPDGPAAVRARAGVRDAYEKRGWGAGMAAFVAMTSWEGEFTDAYFAQPDPD
;
A
#
# COMPACT_ATOMS: atom_id res chain seq x y z
N ASP A 1 1.11 9.48 -13.19
CA ASP A 1 0.89 10.55 -14.17
C ASP A 1 -0.57 11.00 -14.23
N ASP A 2 -1.56 10.10 -14.06
CA ASP A 2 -2.99 10.50 -14.02
C ASP A 2 -3.31 11.58 -12.98
N VAL A 3 -2.79 11.45 -11.76
CA VAL A 3 -3.02 12.45 -10.69
C VAL A 3 -2.42 13.82 -11.05
N HIS A 4 -1.23 13.84 -11.67
CA HIS A 4 -0.63 15.08 -12.22
C HIS A 4 -1.55 15.71 -13.26
N ALA A 5 -2.07 14.92 -14.21
CA ALA A 5 -2.98 15.43 -15.23
C ALA A 5 -4.27 16.03 -14.64
N VAL A 6 -4.82 15.45 -13.58
CA VAL A 6 -5.96 16.01 -12.85
C VAL A 6 -5.61 17.36 -12.22
N ILE A 7 -4.45 17.47 -11.56
CA ILE A 7 -3.99 18.73 -10.95
C ILE A 7 -3.78 19.83 -12.02
N GLN A 8 -3.16 19.49 -13.15
CA GLN A 8 -2.97 20.44 -14.25
C GLN A 8 -4.30 20.88 -14.87
N THR A 9 -5.24 19.94 -15.03
CA THR A 9 -6.59 20.24 -15.55
C THR A 9 -7.39 21.12 -14.59
N LEU A 10 -7.21 20.94 -13.29
CA LEU A 10 -7.85 21.77 -12.26
C LEU A 10 -7.42 23.25 -12.38
N GLY A 11 -6.21 23.52 -12.87
CA GLY A 11 -5.72 24.88 -13.13
C GLY A 11 -5.57 25.76 -11.89
N ALA A 12 -5.64 25.17 -10.68
CA ALA A 12 -5.56 25.87 -9.40
C ALA A 12 -4.11 26.10 -8.92
N GLY A 13 -3.12 25.64 -9.70
CA GLY A 13 -1.74 25.55 -9.25
C GLY A 13 -1.49 24.34 -8.34
N PRO A 14 -0.41 24.36 -7.54
CA PRO A 14 -0.06 23.27 -6.63
C PRO A 14 -1.16 23.06 -5.55
N VAL A 15 -1.39 21.81 -5.15
CA VAL A 15 -2.46 21.43 -4.21
C VAL A 15 -1.93 20.89 -2.88
N GLU A 16 -2.76 20.96 -1.84
CA GLU A 16 -2.57 20.17 -0.62
C GLU A 16 -3.27 18.82 -0.79
N MET A 17 -2.61 17.73 -0.40
CA MET A 17 -3.08 16.38 -0.66
C MET A 17 -3.12 15.54 0.62
N PHE A 18 -4.27 14.97 0.90
CA PHE A 18 -4.40 13.82 1.81
C PHE A 18 -4.56 12.55 0.97
N ALA A 19 -3.81 11.50 1.31
CA ALA A 19 -3.92 10.22 0.66
C ALA A 19 -3.70 9.10 1.68
N SER A 20 -4.46 8.00 1.54
CA SER A 20 -4.39 6.86 2.46
C SER A 20 -4.00 5.58 1.70
N SER A 21 -3.29 4.67 2.37
CA SER A 21 -2.99 3.33 1.88
C SER A 21 -2.33 3.36 0.48
N GLY A 22 -2.83 2.60 -0.51
CA GLY A 22 -2.32 2.63 -1.89
C GLY A 22 -2.38 4.01 -2.55
N GLY A 23 -3.32 4.87 -2.14
CA GLY A 23 -3.36 6.26 -2.58
C GLY A 23 -2.14 7.04 -2.07
N ALA A 24 -1.69 6.78 -0.85
CA ALA A 24 -0.49 7.42 -0.29
C ALA A 24 0.78 6.98 -1.02
N VAL A 25 0.88 5.72 -1.45
CA VAL A 25 1.98 5.25 -2.32
C VAL A 25 1.96 5.99 -3.67
N THR A 26 0.77 6.12 -4.27
CA THR A 26 0.59 6.88 -5.52
C THR A 26 0.97 8.35 -5.34
N ALA A 27 0.60 8.98 -4.22
CA ALA A 27 0.91 10.37 -3.91
C ALA A 27 2.42 10.59 -3.67
N LEU A 28 3.10 9.66 -3.01
CA LEU A 28 4.56 9.71 -2.87
C LEU A 28 5.25 9.62 -4.24
N ALA A 29 4.77 8.75 -5.13
CA ALA A 29 5.27 8.67 -6.50
C ALA A 29 5.00 9.96 -7.31
N LEU A 30 3.85 10.61 -7.08
CA LEU A 30 3.53 11.91 -7.66
C LEU A 30 4.53 12.97 -7.21
N VAL A 31 4.74 13.15 -5.90
CA VAL A 31 5.68 14.15 -5.35
C VAL A 31 7.10 13.91 -5.85
N ALA A 32 7.53 12.65 -5.95
CA ALA A 32 8.87 12.31 -6.44
C ALA A 32 9.08 12.68 -7.92
N ARG A 33 8.05 12.54 -8.76
CA ARG A 33 8.12 12.78 -10.21
C ARG A 33 7.77 14.22 -10.60
N HIS A 34 6.83 14.82 -9.88
CA HIS A 34 6.21 16.11 -10.14
C HIS A 34 6.20 16.96 -8.86
N PRO A 35 7.36 17.31 -8.30
CA PRO A 35 7.45 17.97 -6.98
C PRO A 35 6.77 19.34 -6.92
N GLY A 36 6.47 19.96 -8.07
CA GLY A 36 5.74 21.21 -8.14
C GLY A 36 4.22 21.09 -8.01
N ASP A 37 3.65 19.88 -8.04
CA ASP A 37 2.20 19.68 -8.01
C ASP A 37 1.60 19.74 -6.61
N VAL A 38 2.39 19.48 -5.56
CA VAL A 38 1.88 19.30 -4.19
C VAL A 38 2.69 20.15 -3.22
N THR A 39 2.03 21.03 -2.46
CA THR A 39 2.67 21.84 -1.41
C THR A 39 2.84 21.07 -0.11
N THR A 40 1.79 20.33 0.29
CA THR A 40 1.75 19.52 1.51
C THR A 40 1.11 18.17 1.20
N LEU A 41 1.79 17.09 1.57
CA LEU A 41 1.25 15.73 1.50
C LEU A 41 1.07 15.16 2.90
N VAL A 42 -0.17 14.78 3.25
CA VAL A 42 -0.46 13.86 4.34
C VAL A 42 -0.57 12.45 3.76
N ALA A 43 0.53 11.70 3.82
CA ALA A 43 0.59 10.30 3.43
C ALA A 43 0.20 9.41 4.62
N HIS A 44 -1.07 9.05 4.70
CA HIS A 44 -1.63 8.25 5.78
C HIS A 44 -1.45 6.75 5.51
N GLU A 45 -0.67 6.08 6.38
CA GLU A 45 -0.45 4.63 6.35
C GLU A 45 -0.09 4.06 4.96
N PRO A 46 0.90 4.62 4.23
CA PRO A 46 1.32 4.07 2.95
C PRO A 46 1.96 2.68 3.15
N PRO A 47 1.49 1.61 2.47
CA PRO A 47 2.11 0.30 2.57
C PRO A 47 3.45 0.22 1.80
N LEU A 48 4.50 0.86 2.34
CA LEU A 48 5.86 0.91 1.78
C LEU A 48 6.69 -0.33 2.14
N ILE A 49 6.07 -1.50 2.04
CA ILE A 49 6.63 -2.78 2.55
C ILE A 49 7.95 -3.19 1.90
N THR A 50 8.34 -2.61 0.77
CA THR A 50 9.62 -2.88 0.12
C THR A 50 10.79 -2.10 0.75
N LEU A 51 10.50 -1.13 1.62
CA LEU A 51 11.49 -0.30 2.28
C LEU A 51 11.78 -0.75 3.72
N THR A 52 11.06 -1.76 4.23
CA THR A 52 11.30 -2.33 5.56
C THR A 52 12.51 -3.28 5.53
N PRO A 53 13.18 -3.53 6.67
CA PRO A 53 14.31 -4.46 6.75
C PRO A 53 13.99 -5.87 6.25
N ASP A 54 12.77 -6.32 6.46
CA ASP A 54 12.22 -7.63 6.08
C ASP A 54 11.45 -7.60 4.74
N GLY A 55 11.67 -6.59 3.90
CA GLY A 55 10.87 -6.33 2.71
C GLY A 55 10.61 -7.54 1.80
N PRO A 56 11.58 -8.42 1.50
CA PRO A 56 11.32 -9.65 0.74
C PRO A 56 10.26 -10.56 1.39
N ALA A 57 10.27 -10.68 2.71
CA ALA A 57 9.29 -11.45 3.46
C ALA A 57 7.93 -10.74 3.50
N ALA A 58 7.90 -9.42 3.69
CA ALA A 58 6.66 -8.64 3.62
C ALA A 58 5.99 -8.73 2.23
N VAL A 59 6.79 -8.76 1.15
CA VAL A 59 6.31 -8.98 -0.23
C VAL A 59 5.74 -10.40 -0.39
N ARG A 60 6.41 -11.41 0.17
CA ARG A 60 5.89 -12.78 0.19
C ARG A 60 4.56 -12.88 0.95
N ALA A 61 4.43 -12.21 2.09
CA ALA A 61 3.19 -12.15 2.86
C ALA A 61 2.05 -11.50 2.05
N ARG A 62 2.32 -10.37 1.38
CA ARG A 62 1.35 -9.71 0.48
C ARG A 62 0.94 -10.62 -0.68
N ALA A 63 1.88 -11.37 -1.25
CA ALA A 63 1.58 -12.34 -2.30
C ALA A 63 0.60 -13.42 -1.80
N GLY A 64 0.72 -13.85 -0.54
CA GLY A 64 -0.24 -14.77 0.09
C GLY A 64 -1.68 -14.24 0.10
N VAL A 65 -1.87 -12.93 0.35
CA VAL A 65 -3.19 -12.28 0.28
C VAL A 65 -3.79 -12.36 -1.13
N ARG A 66 -2.99 -12.01 -2.14
CA ARG A 66 -3.41 -12.12 -3.55
C ARG A 66 -3.72 -13.57 -3.92
N ASP A 67 -2.86 -14.50 -3.55
CA ASP A 67 -3.04 -15.91 -3.90
C ASP A 67 -4.30 -16.51 -3.24
N ALA A 68 -4.62 -16.11 -2.01
CA ALA A 68 -5.88 -16.50 -1.34
C ALA A 68 -7.09 -15.93 -2.08
N TYR A 69 -7.04 -14.66 -2.48
CA TYR A 69 -8.07 -14.01 -3.29
C TYR A 69 -8.28 -14.72 -4.62
N GLU A 70 -7.21 -14.98 -5.37
CA GLU A 70 -7.29 -15.60 -6.70
C GLU A 70 -7.80 -17.03 -6.66
N LYS A 71 -7.43 -17.82 -5.63
CA LYS A 71 -7.82 -19.24 -5.52
C LYS A 71 -9.19 -19.46 -4.90
N ARG A 72 -9.55 -18.64 -3.90
CA ARG A 72 -10.71 -18.88 -3.02
C ARG A 72 -11.70 -17.70 -2.98
N GLY A 73 -11.42 -16.62 -3.71
CA GLY A 73 -12.29 -15.47 -3.86
C GLY A 73 -12.14 -14.43 -2.75
N TRP A 74 -13.04 -13.44 -2.80
CA TRP A 74 -12.98 -12.24 -1.97
C TRP A 74 -12.86 -12.50 -0.46
N GLY A 75 -13.66 -13.43 0.08
CA GLY A 75 -13.67 -13.71 1.52
C GLY A 75 -12.32 -14.20 2.04
N ALA A 76 -11.72 -15.18 1.36
CA ALA A 76 -10.40 -15.70 1.72
C ALA A 76 -9.30 -14.64 1.53
N GLY A 77 -9.40 -13.81 0.50
CA GLY A 77 -8.50 -12.67 0.31
C GLY A 77 -8.60 -11.66 1.45
N MET A 78 -9.81 -11.36 1.92
CA MET A 78 -10.04 -10.44 3.03
C MET A 78 -9.54 -11.02 4.36
N ALA A 79 -9.80 -12.30 4.64
CA ALA A 79 -9.29 -12.98 5.82
C ALA A 79 -7.75 -12.95 5.87
N ALA A 80 -7.10 -13.25 4.73
CA ALA A 80 -5.65 -13.15 4.59
C ALA A 80 -5.13 -11.72 4.74
N PHE A 81 -5.85 -10.73 4.19
CA PHE A 81 -5.50 -9.31 4.34
C PHE A 81 -5.54 -8.89 5.81
N VAL A 82 -6.63 -9.20 6.52
CA VAL A 82 -6.79 -8.89 7.94
C VAL A 82 -5.70 -9.55 8.76
N ALA A 83 -5.42 -10.84 8.53
CA ALA A 83 -4.34 -11.55 9.21
C ALA A 83 -2.97 -10.87 8.96
N MET A 84 -2.68 -10.48 7.71
CA MET A 84 -1.45 -9.79 7.35
C MET A 84 -1.32 -8.42 8.03
N THR A 85 -2.37 -7.60 7.99
CA THR A 85 -2.32 -6.23 8.54
C THR A 85 -2.43 -6.18 10.05
N SER A 86 -2.91 -7.25 10.69
CA SER A 86 -2.95 -7.39 12.14
C SER A 86 -1.66 -7.96 12.72
N TRP A 87 -0.70 -8.37 11.87
CA TRP A 87 0.59 -8.87 12.32
C TRP A 87 1.45 -7.71 12.85
N GLU A 88 1.97 -7.88 14.06
CA GLU A 88 2.89 -6.92 14.68
C GLU A 88 4.34 -7.38 14.51
N GLY A 89 5.18 -6.49 13.97
CA GLY A 89 6.60 -6.73 13.75
C GLY A 89 6.93 -7.29 12.36
N GLU A 90 8.15 -7.81 12.22
CA GLU A 90 8.67 -8.34 10.95
C GLU A 90 8.02 -9.68 10.57
N PHE A 91 7.88 -9.93 9.26
CA PHE A 91 7.39 -11.16 8.68
C PHE A 91 8.45 -12.26 8.77
N THR A 92 8.48 -12.97 9.90
CA THR A 92 9.38 -14.11 10.14
C THR A 92 8.72 -15.45 9.78
N ASP A 93 9.44 -16.56 9.95
CA ASP A 93 8.86 -17.90 9.82
C ASP A 93 7.62 -18.12 10.71
N ALA A 94 7.53 -17.40 11.84
CA ALA A 94 6.37 -17.45 12.71
C ALA A 94 5.09 -16.95 12.01
N TYR A 95 5.19 -15.90 11.18
CA TYR A 95 4.06 -15.42 10.40
C TYR A 95 3.58 -16.49 9.41
N PHE A 96 4.51 -17.15 8.73
CA PHE A 96 4.23 -18.14 7.68
C PHE A 96 3.84 -19.53 8.22
N ALA A 97 4.03 -19.77 9.52
CA ALA A 97 3.60 -20.99 10.19
C ALA A 97 2.14 -20.92 10.70
N GLN A 98 1.49 -19.76 10.61
CA GLN A 98 0.08 -19.61 10.98
C GLN A 98 -0.81 -20.47 10.09
N PRO A 99 -1.92 -21.01 10.63
CA PRO A 99 -2.92 -21.66 9.79
C PRO A 99 -3.50 -20.67 8.78
N ASP A 100 -4.06 -21.19 7.69
CA ASP A 100 -4.84 -20.38 6.76
C ASP A 100 -5.94 -19.65 7.55
N PRO A 101 -6.08 -18.32 7.37
CA PRO A 101 -7.15 -17.58 8.02
C PRO A 101 -8.50 -17.98 7.43
N ASP A 102 -9.49 -18.12 8.32
CA ASP A 102 -10.88 -18.53 8.03
C ASP A 102 -11.68 -17.42 7.34
#